data_AF-A0AAU3X3J7-F1
#
_entry.id   AF-A0AAU3X3J7-F1
#
_cell.length_a   1.000
_cell.length_b   1.000
_cell.length_c   1.000
_cell.angle_alpha   90.00
_cell.angle_beta   90.00
_cell.angle_gamma   90.00
#
_symmetry.space_group_name_H-M   'P 1'
#
loop_
_entity.id
_entity.type
_entity.pdbx_description
1 polymer ?
#
loop_
_entity_poly.entity_id
_entity_poly.type
_entity_poly.pdbx_seq_one_letter_code
_entity_poly.pdbx_strand_id
1 'polypeptide(L)'
;MTIQDLIKDSGRYVNTAKYRAYDASVPFASREAWSNVREGALPPLGQKLLVGEQEQLLLEASHGADMDRLLELLYDNVERHVEAIKSRLELAAADTLLDGKLPVSENGYVAEVDFNVPAGNMPTDAVPWSDPTADPIRGRAGVDPVPRRPRCARASHGAEEQSAAVLAIADYKKDLGLVS
;
A
#
# COMPACT_ATOMS: atom_id res chain seq x y z
N MET A 1 11.16 19.53 13.60
CA MET A 1 10.22 19.34 14.72
C MET A 1 10.20 17.86 15.03
N THR A 2 11.00 17.44 16.00
CA THR A 2 11.33 16.04 16.26
C THR A 2 10.20 15.39 17.06
N ILE A 3 9.59 14.34 16.51
CA ILE A 3 8.54 13.57 17.19
C ILE A 3 9.23 12.80 18.32
N GLN A 4 9.10 13.31 19.54
CA GLN A 4 9.41 12.54 20.72
C GLN A 4 8.32 11.49 20.89
N ASP A 5 8.68 10.24 20.62
CA ASP A 5 7.93 9.07 21.04
C ASP A 5 7.52 9.27 22.51
N LEU A 6 6.22 9.42 22.75
CA LEU A 6 5.66 9.33 24.09
C LEU A 6 5.72 7.86 24.51
N ILE A 7 6.93 7.38 24.80
CA ILE A 7 7.15 6.19 25.61
C ILE A 7 6.74 6.62 27.01
N LYS A 8 5.48 6.37 27.37
CA LYS A 8 5.11 6.32 28.77
C LYS A 8 5.95 5.20 29.38
N ASP A 9 6.81 5.61 30.30
CA ASP A 9 7.63 4.79 31.16
C ASP A 9 6.97 3.43 31.44
N SER A 10 7.57 2.34 30.96
CA SER A 10 7.12 0.97 31.20
C SER A 10 7.48 0.52 32.62
N GLY A 11 7.34 1.41 33.60
CA GLY A 11 7.44 1.05 35.00
C GLY A 11 6.28 0.13 35.35
N ARG A 12 6.59 -1.03 35.94
CA ARG A 12 5.62 -2.00 36.49
C ARG A 12 4.90 -1.41 37.72
N TYR A 13 4.21 -0.29 37.57
CA TYR A 13 3.49 0.36 38.63
C TYR A 13 2.03 -0.08 38.59
N VAL A 14 1.66 -0.95 39.52
CA VAL A 14 0.27 -1.39 39.69
C VAL A 14 -0.62 -0.18 39.97
N ASN A 15 -1.61 0.04 39.11
CA ASN A 15 -2.63 1.07 39.33
C ASN A 15 -3.34 0.85 40.67
N THR A 16 -3.25 1.82 41.57
CA THR A 16 -3.92 1.77 42.87
C THR A 16 -5.41 2.07 42.72
N ALA A 17 -6.26 1.20 43.28
CA ALA A 17 -7.71 1.39 43.28
C ALA A 17 -8.13 2.63 44.09
N LYS A 18 -9.21 3.30 43.65
CA LYS A 18 -9.77 4.49 44.33
C LYS A 18 -11.04 4.12 45.08
N TYR A 19 -11.22 4.68 46.28
CA TYR A 19 -12.47 4.56 47.04
C TYR A 19 -13.60 5.30 46.32
N ARG A 20 -14.83 4.77 46.42
CA ARG A 20 -16.05 5.39 45.91
C ARG A 20 -17.05 5.63 47.05
N ALA A 21 -17.94 6.60 46.86
CA ALA A 21 -19.09 6.80 47.75
C ALA A 21 -20.08 5.63 47.64
N TYR A 22 -20.90 5.44 48.68
CA TYR A 22 -22.01 4.50 48.65
C TYR A 22 -22.96 4.83 47.49
N ASP A 23 -23.41 3.79 46.77
CA ASP A 23 -24.26 3.86 45.58
C ASP A 23 -23.73 4.62 44.34
N ALA A 24 -22.49 5.12 44.37
CA ALA A 24 -21.82 5.66 43.18
C ALA A 24 -21.14 4.56 42.33
N SER A 25 -20.95 4.77 41.03
CA SER A 25 -20.15 3.83 40.21
C SER A 25 -18.66 3.91 40.57
N VAL A 26 -17.91 2.82 40.39
CA VAL A 26 -16.45 2.81 40.55
C VAL A 26 -15.79 3.58 39.40
N PRO A 27 -14.76 4.41 39.65
CA PRO A 27 -14.05 5.09 38.57
C PRO A 27 -13.30 4.08 37.69
N PHE A 28 -13.27 4.34 36.38
CA PHE A 28 -12.56 3.49 35.44
C PHE A 28 -11.04 3.53 35.70
N ALA A 29 -10.42 2.37 35.82
CA ALA A 29 -8.97 2.24 35.83
C ALA A 29 -8.41 2.36 34.42
N SER A 30 -7.21 2.92 34.28
CA SER A 30 -6.45 2.81 33.03
C SER A 30 -5.81 1.41 32.93
N ARG A 31 -5.62 0.92 31.71
CA ARG A 31 -4.88 -0.33 31.47
C ARG A 31 -3.39 0.01 31.36
N GLU A 32 -2.56 -0.68 32.14
CA GLU A 32 -1.09 -0.50 32.18
C GLU A 32 -0.41 -1.16 30.96
N ALA A 33 -0.91 -2.31 30.53
CA ALA A 33 -0.47 -2.98 29.32
C ALA A 33 -1.27 -2.47 28.11
N TRP A 34 -0.83 -1.37 27.53
CA TRP A 34 -1.12 -1.06 26.13
C TRP A 34 0.21 -1.11 25.40
N SER A 35 0.43 -2.19 24.66
CA SER A 35 1.42 -2.16 23.60
C SER A 35 0.69 -1.57 22.40
N ASN A 36 1.05 -0.36 21.98
CA ASN A 36 1.15 -0.18 20.54
C ASN A 36 2.07 -1.30 20.07
N VAL A 37 1.52 -2.26 19.33
CA VAL A 37 2.36 -3.20 18.59
C VAL A 37 3.30 -2.28 17.80
N ARG A 38 4.58 -2.24 18.18
CA ARG A 38 5.60 -1.34 17.62
C ARG A 38 5.99 -1.76 16.20
N GLU A 39 5.10 -2.44 15.50
CA GLU A 39 5.29 -3.07 14.21
C GLU A 39 3.95 -2.99 13.48
N GLY A 40 3.78 -1.97 12.62
CA GLY A 40 2.80 -2.02 11.53
C GLY A 40 1.31 -2.09 11.89
N ALA A 41 0.84 -1.45 12.96
CA ALA A 41 -0.60 -1.30 13.18
C ALA A 41 -1.21 -0.44 12.06
N LEU A 42 -1.92 -1.08 11.13
CA LEU A 42 -2.61 -0.38 10.05
C LEU A 42 -3.70 0.53 10.62
N PRO A 43 -3.78 1.81 10.20
CA PRO A 43 -4.86 2.68 10.61
C PRO A 43 -6.21 2.10 10.14
N PRO A 44 -7.30 2.38 10.88
CA PRO A 44 -8.62 1.92 10.47
C PRO A 44 -8.96 2.49 9.09
N LEU A 45 -9.20 1.60 8.14
CA LEU A 45 -9.60 1.93 6.78
C LEU A 45 -11.09 1.62 6.59
N GLY A 46 -11.78 2.54 5.96
CA GLY A 46 -13.18 2.40 5.63
C GLY A 46 -13.65 3.56 4.78
N GLN A 47 -14.75 3.35 4.08
CA GLN A 47 -15.43 4.38 3.32
C GLN A 47 -16.91 4.34 3.74
N LYS A 48 -17.62 5.45 3.57
CA LYS A 48 -19.07 5.52 3.81
C LYS A 48 -19.75 6.06 2.56
N LEU A 49 -20.81 5.39 2.13
CA LEU A 49 -21.73 5.90 1.13
C LEU A 49 -22.97 6.42 1.87
N LEU A 50 -23.40 7.64 1.55
CA LEU A 50 -24.66 8.18 2.05
C LEU A 50 -25.77 7.79 1.08
N VAL A 51 -26.92 7.42 1.62
CA VAL A 51 -28.16 7.30 0.86
C VAL A 51 -28.91 8.62 1.04
N GLY A 52 -29.13 9.34 -0.06
CA GLY A 52 -29.78 10.64 -0.11
C GLY A 52 -31.31 10.56 -0.22
N GLU A 53 -31.97 11.69 -0.04
CA GLU A 53 -33.43 11.80 -0.11
C GLU A 53 -33.97 11.44 -1.50
N GLN A 54 -33.27 11.82 -2.58
CA GLN A 54 -33.67 11.47 -3.96
C GLN A 54 -33.77 9.95 -4.15
N GLU A 55 -32.80 9.19 -3.63
CA GLU A 55 -32.76 7.73 -3.75
C GLU A 55 -33.86 7.08 -2.90
N GLN A 56 -34.12 7.65 -1.71
CA GLN A 56 -35.24 7.23 -0.87
C GLN A 56 -36.60 7.55 -1.49
N LEU A 57 -36.75 8.72 -2.11
CA LEU A 57 -37.98 9.12 -2.81
C LEU A 57 -38.23 8.25 -4.04
N LEU A 58 -37.18 7.89 -4.79
CA LEU A 58 -37.30 6.97 -5.90
C LEU A 58 -37.72 5.58 -5.42
N LEU A 59 -37.17 5.11 -4.30
CA LEU A 59 -37.59 3.85 -3.67
C LEU A 59 -39.07 3.92 -3.24
N GLU A 60 -39.50 4.98 -2.56
CA GLU A 60 -40.90 5.14 -2.11
C GLU A 60 -41.88 5.26 -3.29
N ALA A 61 -41.53 6.07 -4.29
CA ALA A 61 -42.36 6.32 -5.47
C ALA A 61 -42.60 5.06 -6.33
N SER A 62 -41.70 4.08 -6.24
CA SER A 62 -41.82 2.80 -6.95
C SER A 62 -42.43 1.68 -6.12
N HIS A 63 -43.04 1.95 -4.95
CA HIS A 63 -43.88 0.97 -4.24
C HIS A 63 -45.10 0.58 -5.12
N GLY A 64 -44.89 -0.41 -6.00
CA GLY A 64 -45.84 -0.88 -7.02
C GLY A 64 -45.26 -1.09 -8.42
N ALA A 65 -44.01 -0.67 -8.68
CA ALA A 65 -43.28 -0.86 -9.94
C ALA A 65 -42.08 -1.81 -9.76
N ASP A 66 -41.46 -2.22 -10.87
CA ASP A 66 -40.36 -3.19 -10.89
C ASP A 66 -39.09 -2.60 -10.21
N MET A 67 -38.81 -3.09 -8.99
CA MET A 67 -37.77 -2.58 -8.07
C MET A 67 -36.39 -3.20 -8.29
N ASP A 68 -36.33 -4.25 -9.11
CA ASP A 68 -35.16 -5.09 -9.26
C ASP A 68 -33.93 -4.27 -9.67
N ARG A 69 -34.12 -3.27 -10.54
CA ARG A 69 -33.01 -2.43 -11.01
C ARG A 69 -32.37 -1.55 -9.93
N LEU A 70 -33.17 -0.95 -9.04
CA LEU A 70 -32.64 -0.10 -7.97
C LEU A 70 -31.96 -0.94 -6.88
N LEU A 71 -32.53 -2.11 -6.57
CA LEU A 71 -31.93 -3.07 -5.66
C LEU A 71 -30.60 -3.61 -6.20
N GLU A 72 -30.53 -3.97 -7.48
CA GLU A 72 -29.28 -4.35 -8.16
C GLU A 72 -28.22 -3.26 -8.03
N LEU A 73 -28.56 -2.00 -8.29
CA LEU A 73 -27.63 -0.88 -8.16
C LEU A 73 -27.11 -0.70 -6.72
N LEU A 74 -27.96 -0.96 -5.71
CA LEU A 74 -27.54 -0.92 -4.32
C LEU A 74 -26.55 -2.06 -4.00
N TYR A 75 -26.79 -3.27 -4.52
CA TYR A 75 -25.86 -4.39 -4.36
C TYR A 75 -24.54 -4.15 -5.12
N ASP A 76 -24.61 -3.62 -6.35
CA ASP A 76 -23.43 -3.21 -7.13
C ASP A 76 -22.59 -2.19 -6.35
N ASN A 77 -23.24 -1.26 -5.63
CA ASN A 77 -22.53 -0.28 -4.81
C ASN A 77 -21.78 -0.93 -3.65
N VAL A 78 -22.35 -1.96 -3.01
CA VAL A 78 -21.65 -2.72 -1.96
C VAL A 78 -20.44 -3.46 -2.54
N GLU A 79 -20.58 -4.08 -3.71
CA GLU A 79 -19.47 -4.75 -4.38
C GLU A 79 -18.33 -3.78 -4.70
N ARG A 80 -18.64 -2.67 -5.37
CA ARG A 80 -17.67 -1.61 -5.68
C ARG A 80 -17.01 -1.05 -4.43
N HIS A 81 -17.74 -0.97 -3.32
CA HIS A 81 -17.22 -0.49 -2.06
C HIS A 81 -16.18 -1.44 -1.46
N VAL A 82 -16.47 -2.75 -1.46
CA VAL A 82 -15.52 -3.77 -1.02
C VAL A 82 -14.30 -3.82 -1.94
N GLU A 83 -14.50 -3.66 -3.26
CA GLU A 83 -13.41 -3.59 -4.22
C GLU A 83 -12.51 -2.37 -3.96
N ALA A 84 -13.08 -1.20 -3.72
CA ALA A 84 -12.30 0.01 -3.39
C ALA A 84 -11.43 -0.18 -2.14
N ILE A 85 -11.97 -0.82 -1.09
CA ILE A 85 -11.21 -1.17 0.12
C ILE A 85 -10.04 -2.10 -0.20
N LYS A 86 -10.28 -3.15 -1.00
CA LYS A 86 -9.24 -4.08 -1.43
C LYS A 86 -8.18 -3.37 -2.28
N SER A 87 -8.58 -2.57 -3.25
CA SER A 87 -7.66 -1.80 -4.09
C SER A 87 -6.76 -0.89 -3.26
N ARG A 88 -7.29 -0.25 -2.19
CA ARG A 88 -6.45 0.54 -1.29
C ARG A 88 -5.47 -0.29 -0.48
N LEU A 89 -5.86 -1.48 -0.06
CA LEU A 89 -4.94 -2.40 0.60
C LEU A 89 -3.83 -2.85 -0.36
N GLU A 90 -4.15 -3.12 -1.63
CA GLU A 90 -3.16 -3.49 -2.65
C GLU A 90 -2.21 -2.35 -2.99
N LEU A 91 -2.69 -1.10 -3.02
CA LEU A 91 -1.81 0.07 -3.19
C LEU A 91 -0.86 0.22 -2.00
N ALA A 92 -1.36 0.11 -0.77
CA ALA A 92 -0.51 0.13 0.43
C ALA A 92 0.50 -1.03 0.44
N ALA A 93 0.09 -2.22 0.00
CA ALA A 93 0.99 -3.36 -0.17
C ALA A 93 2.04 -3.10 -1.26
N ALA A 94 1.68 -2.44 -2.36
CA ALA A 94 2.61 -2.09 -3.42
C ALA A 94 3.66 -1.08 -2.92
N ASP A 95 3.25 -0.01 -2.24
CA ASP A 95 4.17 1.00 -1.70
C ASP A 95 5.16 0.39 -0.70
N THR A 96 4.66 -0.48 0.20
CA THR A 96 5.52 -1.18 1.17
C THR A 96 6.49 -2.16 0.53
N LEU A 97 6.10 -2.84 -0.55
CA LEU A 97 6.97 -3.78 -1.26
C LEU A 97 8.02 -3.08 -2.12
N LEU A 98 7.73 -1.90 -2.64
CA LEU A 98 8.63 -1.11 -3.48
C LEU A 98 9.63 -0.32 -2.63
N ASP A 99 9.12 0.50 -1.72
CA ASP A 99 9.91 1.49 -0.99
C ASP A 99 10.25 1.06 0.45
N GLY A 100 9.70 -0.07 0.92
CA GLY A 100 9.86 -0.51 2.30
C GLY A 100 9.18 0.39 3.31
N LYS A 101 8.34 1.33 2.84
CA LYS A 101 7.66 2.36 3.62
C LYS A 101 6.20 2.43 3.24
N LEU A 102 5.37 2.79 4.19
CA LEU A 102 3.96 3.11 3.97
C LEU A 102 3.70 4.59 4.29
N PRO A 103 3.72 5.48 3.30
CA PRO A 103 3.27 6.85 3.47
C PRO A 103 1.74 6.91 3.39
N VAL A 104 1.08 7.42 4.43
CA VAL A 104 -0.37 7.68 4.43
C VAL A 104 -0.59 9.16 4.65
N SER A 105 -1.24 9.84 3.69
CA SER A 105 -1.62 11.25 3.78
C SER A 105 -3.03 11.45 3.24
N GLU A 106 -4.03 11.03 4.02
CA GLU A 106 -5.42 10.91 3.54
C GLU A 106 -6.43 11.35 4.60
N ASN A 107 -7.48 12.07 4.17
CA ASN A 107 -8.57 12.50 5.04
C ASN A 107 -8.09 13.21 6.33
N GLY A 108 -7.01 13.99 6.23
CA GLY A 108 -6.39 14.69 7.35
C GLY A 108 -5.50 13.83 8.28
N TYR A 109 -5.36 12.54 7.99
CA TYR A 109 -4.41 11.66 8.68
C TYR A 109 -3.09 11.61 7.91
N VAL A 110 -2.00 11.98 8.57
CA VAL A 110 -0.65 11.94 8.03
C VAL A 110 0.23 11.08 8.93
N ALA A 111 0.72 9.97 8.41
CA ALA A 111 1.64 9.07 9.09
C ALA A 111 2.56 8.37 8.09
N GLU A 112 3.78 8.07 8.53
CA GLU A 112 4.73 7.25 7.77
C GLU A 112 5.13 6.07 8.65
N VAL A 113 5.02 4.86 8.11
CA VAL A 113 5.53 3.64 8.74
C VAL A 113 6.73 3.15 7.96
N ASP A 114 7.90 3.13 8.60
CA ASP A 114 9.14 2.61 8.03
C ASP A 114 9.37 1.17 8.51
N PHE A 115 9.45 0.21 7.58
CA PHE A 115 9.71 -1.20 7.91
C PHE A 115 11.21 -1.52 7.97
N ASN A 116 12.07 -0.52 7.81
CA ASN A 116 13.53 -0.63 7.89
C ASN A 116 14.08 -1.76 7.00
N VAL A 117 13.59 -1.82 5.76
CA VAL A 117 14.03 -2.81 4.77
C VAL A 117 15.53 -2.58 4.49
N PRO A 118 16.39 -3.60 4.60
CA PRO A 118 17.82 -3.44 4.34
C PRO A 118 18.09 -2.94 2.92
N ALA A 119 19.00 -1.97 2.78
CA ALA A 119 19.36 -1.39 1.47
C ALA A 119 19.83 -2.42 0.43
N GLY A 120 20.37 -3.56 0.87
CA GLY A 120 20.74 -4.68 -0.01
C GLY A 120 19.55 -5.33 -0.74
N ASN A 121 18.32 -5.12 -0.26
CA ASN A 121 17.10 -5.60 -0.90
C ASN A 121 16.43 -4.52 -1.78
N MET A 122 17.05 -3.35 -1.93
CA MET A 122 16.60 -2.25 -2.78
C MET A 122 17.69 -1.92 -3.81
N PRO A 123 17.98 -2.85 -4.74
CA PRO A 123 18.98 -2.62 -5.76
C PRO A 123 18.53 -1.49 -6.68
N THR A 124 19.40 -0.50 -6.86
CA THR A 124 19.27 0.48 -7.94
C THR A 124 20.25 0.11 -9.04
N ASP A 125 19.80 0.10 -10.29
CA ASP A 125 20.69 -0.17 -11.42
C ASP A 125 21.80 0.89 -11.48
N ALA A 126 23.06 0.45 -11.38
CA ALA A 126 24.21 1.35 -11.45
C ALA A 126 24.40 1.97 -12.85
N VAL A 127 23.93 1.28 -13.89
CA VAL A 127 23.89 1.75 -15.28
C VAL A 127 22.42 1.69 -15.73
N PRO A 128 21.82 2.83 -16.14
CA PRO A 128 20.43 2.83 -16.57
C PRO A 128 20.27 1.99 -17.84
N TRP A 129 19.19 1.22 -17.95
CA TRP A 129 18.94 0.36 -19.12
C TRP A 129 18.68 1.13 -20.42
N SER A 130 18.52 2.46 -20.34
CA SER A 130 18.51 3.35 -21.51
C SER A 130 19.90 3.57 -22.12
N ASP A 131 20.97 3.18 -21.42
CA ASP A 131 22.33 3.22 -21.96
C ASP A 131 22.54 2.01 -22.89
N PRO A 132 22.94 2.21 -24.16
CA PRO A 132 23.20 1.12 -25.09
C PRO A 132 24.38 0.21 -24.69
N THR A 133 25.19 0.62 -23.72
CA THR A 133 26.28 -0.18 -23.14
C THR A 133 25.86 -1.00 -21.93
N ALA A 134 24.60 -0.87 -21.49
CA ALA A 134 24.07 -1.63 -20.37
C ALA A 134 23.92 -3.12 -20.72
N ASP A 135 24.44 -4.00 -19.86
CA ASP A 135 24.21 -5.44 -19.94
C ASP A 135 23.03 -5.81 -19.01
N PRO A 136 21.84 -6.13 -19.55
CA PRO A 136 20.63 -6.38 -18.76
C PRO A 136 20.71 -7.68 -17.96
N ILE A 137 21.55 -8.64 -18.36
CA ILE A 137 21.70 -9.93 -17.68
C ILE A 137 22.68 -9.80 -16.52
N ARG A 138 23.81 -9.12 -16.74
CA ARG A 138 24.83 -8.92 -15.70
C ARG A 138 24.39 -7.94 -14.62
N GLY A 139 23.58 -6.93 -14.96
CA GLY A 139 22.94 -6.04 -13.98
C GLY A 139 21.99 -6.80 -13.04
N ARG A 140 21.20 -7.74 -13.57
CA ARG A 140 20.25 -8.57 -12.81
C ARG A 140 20.94 -9.58 -11.88
N ALA A 141 22.07 -10.16 -12.31
CA ALA A 141 22.77 -11.22 -11.58
C ALA A 141 23.46 -10.78 -10.28
N GLY A 142 23.68 -9.47 -10.07
CA GLY A 142 24.25 -8.93 -8.83
C GLY A 142 23.29 -8.89 -7.65
N VAL A 143 22.00 -9.16 -7.87
CA VAL A 143 20.92 -8.95 -6.89
C VAL A 143 20.52 -10.21 -6.13
N ASP A 144 20.68 -11.43 -6.69
CA ASP A 144 20.00 -12.62 -6.17
C ASP A 144 20.89 -13.88 -6.05
N PRO A 145 20.97 -14.53 -4.87
CA PRO A 145 21.34 -15.94 -4.72
C PRO A 145 20.14 -16.91 -4.71
N VAL A 146 18.88 -16.43 -4.82
CA VAL A 146 17.66 -17.26 -4.67
C VAL A 146 16.76 -17.17 -5.92
N PRO A 147 16.26 -18.29 -6.46
CA PRO A 147 15.34 -18.26 -7.60
C PRO A 147 13.97 -17.73 -7.18
N ARG A 148 13.64 -16.49 -7.57
CA ARG A 148 12.30 -15.88 -7.46
C ARG A 148 11.72 -15.61 -8.85
N ARG A 149 10.39 -15.57 -8.98
CA ARG A 149 9.71 -15.14 -10.21
C ARG A 149 9.79 -13.60 -10.29
N PRO A 150 10.51 -13.01 -11.26
CA PRO A 150 10.60 -11.56 -11.38
C PRO A 150 9.25 -11.01 -11.86
N ARG A 151 8.76 -9.96 -11.20
CA ARG A 151 7.70 -9.09 -11.73
C ARG A 151 8.38 -7.81 -12.21
N CYS A 152 8.51 -7.65 -13.52
CA CYS A 152 9.07 -6.45 -14.12
C CYS A 152 7.95 -5.47 -14.49
N ALA A 153 8.22 -4.17 -14.37
CA ALA A 153 7.31 -3.14 -14.85
C ALA A 153 7.34 -3.07 -16.39
N ARG A 154 6.24 -2.64 -17.01
CA ARG A 154 6.17 -2.48 -18.48
C ARG A 154 7.26 -1.53 -19.03
N ALA A 155 7.61 -0.48 -18.28
CA ALA A 155 8.67 0.45 -18.68
C ALA A 155 10.05 -0.22 -18.73
N SER A 156 10.39 -1.04 -17.72
CA SER A 156 11.62 -1.84 -17.73
C SER A 156 11.63 -2.87 -18.85
N HIS A 157 10.47 -3.46 -19.18
CA HIS A 157 10.35 -4.40 -20.29
C HIS A 157 10.58 -3.74 -21.66
N GLY A 158 10.02 -2.54 -21.88
CA GLY A 158 10.24 -1.78 -23.11
C GLY A 158 11.67 -1.28 -23.28
N ALA A 159 12.38 -0.96 -22.18
CA ALA A 159 13.79 -0.59 -22.24
C ALA A 159 14.69 -1.79 -22.58
N GLU A 160 14.38 -2.97 -22.03
CA GLU A 160 15.08 -4.23 -22.35
C GLU A 160 14.89 -4.60 -23.84
N GLU A 161 13.68 -4.44 -24.37
CA GLU A 161 13.39 -4.64 -25.81
C GLU A 161 14.13 -3.63 -26.71
N GLN A 162 14.21 -2.36 -26.30
CA GLN A 162 14.91 -1.33 -27.07
C GLN A 162 16.42 -1.57 -27.11
N SER A 163 17.04 -1.95 -25.99
CA SER A 163 18.47 -2.29 -25.95
C SER A 163 18.77 -3.52 -26.81
N ALA A 164 17.94 -4.56 -26.73
CA ALA A 164 18.07 -5.76 -27.58
C ALA A 164 17.92 -5.43 -29.08
N ALA A 165 16.97 -4.55 -29.44
CA ALA A 165 16.79 -4.12 -30.83
C ALA A 165 17.96 -3.30 -31.36
N VAL A 166 18.53 -2.41 -30.54
CA VAL A 166 19.71 -1.60 -30.93
C VAL A 166 20.94 -2.47 -31.13
N LEU A 167 21.18 -3.46 -30.26
CA LEU A 167 22.26 -4.43 -30.41
C LEU A 167 22.06 -5.31 -31.65
N ALA A 168 20.85 -5.80 -31.89
CA ALA A 168 20.54 -6.57 -33.11
C ALA A 168 20.74 -5.75 -34.40
N ILE A 169 20.41 -4.45 -34.38
CA ILE A 169 20.68 -3.54 -35.51
C ILE A 169 22.19 -3.28 -35.67
N ALA A 170 22.94 -3.17 -34.57
CA ALA A 170 24.38 -2.99 -34.61
C ALA A 170 25.09 -4.24 -35.18
N ASP A 171 24.70 -5.44 -34.75
CA ASP A 171 25.22 -6.70 -35.27
C ASP A 171 24.87 -6.88 -36.76
N TYR A 172 23.63 -6.56 -37.16
CA TYR A 172 23.22 -6.60 -38.57
C TYR A 172 24.03 -5.63 -39.46
N LYS A 173 24.33 -4.43 -38.97
CA LYS A 173 25.17 -3.47 -39.70
C LYS A 173 26.63 -3.91 -39.81
N LYS A 174 27.13 -4.64 -38.81
CA LYS A 174 28.46 -5.22 -38.80
C LYS A 174 28.59 -6.36 -39.80
N ASP A 175 27.60 -7.24 -39.86
CA ASP A 175 27.53 -8.33 -40.86
C ASP A 175 27.43 -7.81 -42.30
N LEU A 176 26.81 -6.64 -42.50
CA LEU A 176 26.76 -5.95 -43.79
C LEU A 176 27.99 -5.09 -44.11
N GLY A 177 28.98 -5.00 -43.21
CA GLY A 177 30.18 -4.18 -43.39
C GLY A 177 29.93 -2.67 -43.45
N LEU A 178 28.78 -2.21 -42.95
CA LEU A 178 28.35 -0.80 -42.98
C LEU A 178 28.85 0.01 -41.77
N VAL A 179 29.39 -0.65 -40.75
CA VAL A 179 30.04 -0.05 -39.59
C VAL A 179 31.24 -0.93 -39.25
N SER A 180 32.41 -0.31 -39.03
CA SER A 180 33.67 -0.99 -38.67
C SER A 180 33.63 -1.54 -37.24
#